data_AF-A0A4R7I4H4-F1
#
_entry.id   AF-A0A4R7I4H4-F1
#
_cell.length_a   1.000
_cell.length_b   1.000
_cell.length_c   1.000
_cell.angle_alpha   90.00
_cell.angle_beta   90.00
_cell.angle_gamma   90.00
#
_symmetry.space_group_name_H-M   'P 1'
#
loop_
_entity.id
_entity.type
_entity.pdbx_description
1 polymer ?
#
loop_
_entity_poly.entity_id
_entity_poly.type
_entity_poly.pdbx_seq_one_letter_code
_entity_poly.pdbx_strand_id
1 'polypeptide(L)'
;MKLNERVRGIVADDLEPGEQIQAVVGLANQIGTGRVSSGGTVHGSGSSALGTQYAQDRGLDLDNPKLRADLLASWLTVTDRRLLFHKPKQTSIRPTPGALIEAIDRDGIRLHWFDAKGYGLSNRVIHLEFPDGRHLVSATMLKATLRRKPYNDEPFLLVEAFGNTGAEVVTAERS
;
A
#
# COMPACT_ATOMS: atom_id res chain seq x y z
N MET A 1 2.91 2.58 -19.34
CA MET A 1 2.28 1.30 -19.75
C MET A 1 3.22 0.09 -19.78
N LYS A 2 4.40 0.11 -20.43
CA LYS A 2 5.28 -1.08 -20.55
C LYS A 2 5.71 -1.79 -19.24
N LEU A 3 5.76 -1.07 -18.11
CA LEU A 3 6.14 -1.67 -16.83
C LEU A 3 5.05 -2.60 -16.28
N ASN A 4 3.78 -2.23 -16.45
CA ASN A 4 2.65 -2.98 -15.89
C ASN A 4 2.40 -4.28 -16.67
N GLU A 5 2.51 -4.24 -18.01
CA GLU A 5 2.46 -5.46 -18.85
C GLU A 5 3.58 -6.45 -18.50
N ARG A 6 4.81 -5.96 -18.33
CA ARG A 6 5.94 -6.79 -17.90
C ARG A 6 5.68 -7.41 -16.52
N VAL A 7 5.14 -6.63 -15.59
CA VAL A 7 4.84 -7.09 -14.23
C VAL A 7 3.69 -8.12 -14.23
N ARG A 8 2.65 -7.91 -15.06
CA ARG A 8 1.57 -8.88 -15.25
C ARG A 8 2.09 -10.24 -15.72
N GLY A 9 3.05 -10.26 -16.63
CA GLY A 9 3.70 -11.51 -17.06
C GLY A 9 4.51 -12.21 -15.97
N ILE A 10 5.03 -11.47 -14.97
CA ILE A 10 5.76 -12.06 -13.83
C ILE A 10 4.81 -12.75 -12.86
N VAL A 11 3.63 -12.18 -12.61
CA VAL A 11 2.65 -12.72 -11.66
C VAL A 11 1.65 -13.68 -12.29
N ALA A 12 1.70 -13.87 -13.62
CA ALA A 12 0.75 -14.70 -14.36
C ALA A 12 0.75 -16.15 -13.88
N ASP A 13 1.91 -16.67 -13.49
CA ASP A 13 2.06 -18.06 -13.02
C ASP A 13 1.42 -18.29 -11.64
N ASP A 14 1.14 -17.23 -10.87
CA ASP A 14 0.49 -17.30 -9.56
C ASP A 14 -1.05 -17.18 -9.65
N LEU A 15 -1.57 -16.95 -10.87
CA LEU A 15 -3.01 -16.84 -11.10
C LEU A 15 -3.67 -18.21 -11.16
N GLU A 16 -4.85 -18.31 -10.58
CA GLU A 16 -5.72 -19.45 -10.81
C GLU A 16 -6.31 -19.43 -12.23
N PRO A 17 -6.70 -20.59 -12.79
CA PRO A 17 -7.34 -20.66 -14.10
C PRO A 17 -8.56 -19.72 -14.21
N GLY A 18 -8.49 -18.80 -15.18
CA GLY A 18 -9.55 -17.82 -15.46
C GLY A 18 -9.61 -16.61 -14.51
N GLU A 19 -8.66 -16.47 -13.59
CA GLU A 19 -8.52 -15.28 -12.75
C GLU A 19 -7.97 -14.09 -13.55
N GLN A 20 -8.51 -12.89 -13.32
CA GLN A 20 -8.17 -11.68 -14.07
C GLN A 20 -7.46 -10.64 -13.20
N ILE A 21 -6.30 -10.17 -13.66
CA ILE A 21 -5.57 -9.08 -12.99
C ILE A 21 -6.27 -7.74 -13.25
N GLN A 22 -6.68 -7.09 -12.16
CA GLN A 22 -7.23 -5.75 -12.17
C GLN A 22 -6.14 -4.70 -11.96
N ALA A 23 -5.26 -4.89 -10.97
CA ALA A 23 -4.16 -3.97 -10.69
C ALA A 23 -2.92 -4.71 -10.15
N VAL A 24 -1.75 -4.10 -10.35
CA VAL A 24 -0.50 -4.51 -9.68
C VAL A 24 0.21 -3.26 -9.18
N VAL A 25 0.49 -3.22 -7.88
CA VAL A 25 0.90 -2.00 -7.18
C VAL A 25 2.01 -2.29 -6.17
N GLY A 26 3.02 -1.43 -6.10
CA GLY A 26 4.01 -1.48 -5.03
C GLY A 26 3.50 -0.80 -3.76
N LEU A 27 3.51 -1.49 -2.62
CA LEU A 27 3.19 -0.88 -1.32
C LEU A 27 4.47 -0.28 -0.71
N ALA A 28 4.90 0.84 -1.28
CA ALA A 28 6.29 1.32 -1.15
C ALA A 28 6.68 1.91 0.23
N ASN A 29 5.75 2.23 1.13
CA ASN A 29 6.08 2.62 2.52
C ASN A 29 4.98 2.14 3.46
N GLN A 30 5.09 0.90 3.94
CA GLN A 30 4.17 0.39 4.95
C GLN A 30 4.57 0.82 6.35
N ILE A 31 3.56 1.10 7.17
CA ILE A 31 3.68 1.82 8.44
C ILE A 31 3.67 0.81 9.59
N GLY A 32 4.41 1.11 10.67
CA GLY A 32 4.65 0.17 11.79
C GLY A 32 6.09 -0.35 11.89
N THR A 33 7.04 0.26 11.17
CA THR A 33 8.50 -0.02 11.30
C THR A 33 9.29 1.14 11.89
N GLY A 34 8.64 2.26 12.21
CA GLY A 34 9.28 3.41 12.82
C GLY A 34 9.56 3.16 14.29
N ARG A 35 10.83 3.05 14.69
CA ARG A 35 11.21 3.17 16.11
C ARG A 35 10.71 4.53 16.61
N VAL A 36 9.80 4.51 17.58
CA VAL A 36 9.49 5.67 18.43
C VAL A 36 10.78 5.97 19.20
N SER A 37 11.40 7.13 18.96
CA SER A 37 12.50 7.58 19.82
C SER A 37 11.96 7.88 21.22
N SER A 38 12.80 7.74 22.25
CA SER A 38 12.44 7.94 23.67
C SER A 38 11.90 9.33 24.02
N GLY A 39 11.84 10.27 23.08
CA GLY A 39 11.19 11.58 23.19
C GLY A 39 9.88 11.75 22.44
N GLY A 40 9.28 10.67 21.89
CA GLY A 40 8.00 10.72 21.17
C GLY A 40 8.10 11.12 19.69
N THR A 41 9.31 11.36 19.16
CA THR A 41 9.50 11.78 17.78
C THR A 41 9.69 10.57 16.86
N VAL A 42 8.81 10.41 15.86
CA VAL A 42 8.89 9.37 14.82
C VAL A 42 9.83 9.83 13.70
N HIS A 43 10.97 9.15 13.53
CA HIS A 43 11.85 9.34 12.37
C HIS A 43 11.47 8.37 11.26
N GLY A 44 10.37 8.70 10.57
CA GLY A 44 9.99 8.07 9.32
C GLY A 44 10.24 9.02 8.15
N SER A 45 10.46 8.48 6.95
CA SER A 45 10.28 9.28 5.72
C SER A 45 8.91 9.96 5.78
N GLY A 46 8.72 11.15 5.20
CA GLY A 46 7.48 11.94 5.36
C GLY A 46 6.16 11.18 5.08
N SER A 47 6.23 10.08 4.32
CA SER A 47 5.11 9.15 4.08
C SER A 47 4.76 8.28 5.30
N SER A 48 5.72 7.88 6.13
CA SER A 48 5.51 7.09 7.35
C SER A 48 4.85 7.89 8.46
N ALA A 49 5.11 9.19 8.58
CA ALA A 49 4.51 10.04 9.62
C ALA A 49 2.99 10.20 9.42
N LEU A 50 2.55 10.35 8.16
CA LEU A 50 1.14 10.59 7.83
C LEU A 50 0.24 9.40 8.16
N GLY A 51 0.62 8.19 7.77
CA GLY A 51 -0.22 7.05 8.12
C GLY A 51 0.02 6.51 9.53
N THR A 52 1.09 6.93 10.24
CA THR A 52 1.22 6.69 11.69
C THR A 52 0.15 7.48 12.44
N GLN A 53 -0.01 8.78 12.12
CA GLN A 53 -1.06 9.61 12.70
C GLN A 53 -2.45 9.03 12.39
N TYR A 54 -2.70 8.65 11.14
CA TYR A 54 -3.96 7.99 10.77
C TYR A 54 -4.25 6.72 11.58
N ALA A 55 -3.25 5.84 11.74
CA ALA A 55 -3.40 4.64 12.53
C ALA A 55 -3.77 4.98 13.99
N GLN A 56 -3.09 5.97 14.58
CA GLN A 56 -3.38 6.44 15.94
C GLN A 56 -4.79 7.03 16.07
N ASP A 57 -5.21 7.90 15.15
CA ASP A 57 -6.53 8.53 15.15
C ASP A 57 -7.67 7.50 15.04
N ARG A 58 -7.39 6.35 14.40
CA ARG A 58 -8.32 5.23 14.25
C ARG A 58 -8.20 4.17 15.34
N GLY A 59 -7.29 4.34 16.30
CA GLY A 59 -7.03 3.35 17.35
C GLY A 59 -6.44 2.03 16.82
N LEU A 60 -5.78 2.06 15.67
CA LEU A 60 -5.13 0.90 15.06
C LEU A 60 -3.75 0.67 15.70
N ASP A 61 -3.62 -0.38 16.50
CA ASP A 61 -2.34 -0.80 17.07
C ASP A 61 -1.54 -1.62 16.04
N LEU A 62 -0.84 -0.89 15.15
CA LEU A 62 0.04 -1.48 14.14
C LEU A 62 1.40 -1.93 14.69
N ASP A 63 1.67 -1.70 15.98
CA ASP A 63 2.85 -2.23 16.66
C ASP A 63 2.60 -3.67 17.14
N ASN A 64 1.33 -4.04 17.37
CA ASN A 64 0.91 -5.40 17.68
C ASN A 64 0.91 -6.30 16.43
N PRO A 65 1.80 -7.30 16.33
CA PRO A 65 1.90 -8.19 15.17
C PRO A 65 0.63 -9.01 14.89
N LYS A 66 -0.27 -9.16 15.87
CA LYS A 66 -1.55 -9.85 15.67
C LYS A 66 -2.57 -9.01 14.90
N LEU A 67 -2.49 -7.69 15.05
CA LEU A 67 -3.41 -6.73 14.43
C LEU A 67 -2.82 -6.14 13.15
N ARG A 68 -1.52 -6.31 12.91
CA ARG A 68 -0.84 -5.92 11.68
C ARG A 68 -0.71 -7.10 10.73
N ALA A 69 -1.07 -6.92 9.47
CA ALA A 69 -0.68 -7.88 8.43
C ALA A 69 0.84 -7.81 8.21
N ASP A 70 1.56 -8.92 8.38
CA ASP A 70 3.02 -8.99 8.18
C ASP A 70 3.40 -9.07 6.69
N LEU A 71 2.82 -8.17 5.91
CA LEU A 71 3.00 -8.04 4.46
C LEU A 71 3.90 -6.84 4.11
N LEU A 72 4.72 -6.46 5.10
CA LEU A 72 5.98 -5.71 5.05
C LEU A 72 6.53 -5.43 3.64
N ALA A 73 6.29 -4.26 3.06
CA ALA A 73 6.90 -3.79 1.80
C ALA A 73 6.67 -4.72 0.60
N SER A 74 5.52 -5.39 0.57
CA SER A 74 5.12 -6.27 -0.53
C SER A 74 4.70 -5.52 -1.80
N TRP A 75 4.77 -6.22 -2.91
CA TRP A 75 3.97 -5.94 -4.09
C TRP A 75 2.57 -6.55 -3.88
N LEU A 76 1.53 -5.83 -4.27
CA LEU A 76 0.15 -6.28 -4.22
C LEU A 76 -0.40 -6.41 -5.65
N THR A 77 -0.86 -7.60 -5.99
CA THR A 77 -1.67 -7.85 -7.18
C THR A 77 -3.13 -7.99 -6.74
N VAL A 78 -4.00 -7.16 -7.32
CA VAL A 78 -5.45 -7.23 -7.13
C VAL A 78 -6.04 -7.98 -8.32
N THR A 79 -6.72 -9.07 -8.05
CA THR A 79 -7.49 -9.81 -9.05
C THR A 79 -8.99 -9.61 -8.84
N ASP A 80 -9.80 -10.19 -9.71
CA ASP A 80 -11.25 -10.28 -9.54
C ASP A 80 -11.68 -11.11 -8.32
N ARG A 81 -10.79 -11.95 -7.76
CA ARG A 81 -11.12 -12.90 -6.68
C ARG A 81 -10.25 -12.78 -5.42
N ARG A 82 -8.98 -12.44 -5.59
CA ARG A 82 -7.95 -12.54 -4.55
C ARG A 82 -7.03 -11.33 -4.53
N LEU A 83 -6.34 -11.16 -3.42
CA LEU A 83 -5.18 -10.31 -3.27
C LEU A 83 -3.94 -11.19 -3.15
N LEU A 84 -2.98 -10.99 -4.06
CA LEU A 84 -1.71 -11.72 -4.05
C LEU A 84 -0.60 -10.77 -3.59
N PHE A 85 0.13 -11.18 -2.56
CA PHE A 85 1.20 -10.39 -1.98
C PHE A 85 2.55 -11.02 -2.30
N HIS A 86 3.46 -10.26 -2.92
CA HIS A 86 4.78 -10.75 -3.33
C HIS A 86 5.90 -10.01 -2.62
N LYS A 87 7.01 -10.69 -2.34
CA LYS A 87 8.26 -10.02 -1.91
C LYS A 87 8.76 -9.11 -3.02
N PRO A 88 9.33 -7.94 -2.73
CA PRO A 88 10.02 -7.16 -3.75
C PRO A 88 11.32 -7.86 -4.17
N LYS A 89 11.60 -7.97 -5.48
CA LYS A 89 12.94 -8.37 -5.96
C LYS A 89 13.95 -7.27 -5.63
N GLN A 90 14.84 -7.53 -4.66
CA GLN A 90 15.83 -6.58 -4.15
C GLN A 90 16.90 -6.17 -5.19
N THR A 91 17.10 -6.96 -6.24
CA THR A 91 18.19 -6.78 -7.22
C THR A 91 17.88 -5.83 -8.37
N SER A 92 16.71 -5.18 -8.38
CA SER A 92 16.28 -4.34 -9.49
C SER A 92 16.29 -2.85 -9.14
N ILE A 93 16.87 -2.02 -10.01
CA ILE A 93 16.76 -0.54 -10.01
C ILE A 93 15.28 -0.09 -9.98
N ARG A 94 14.40 -0.97 -10.47
CA ARG A 94 12.94 -0.84 -10.49
C ARG A 94 12.35 -2.05 -9.78
N PRO A 95 11.99 -1.98 -8.48
CA PRO A 95 11.45 -3.13 -7.78
C PRO A 95 10.32 -3.76 -8.60
N THR A 96 10.25 -5.09 -8.63
CA THR A 96 9.20 -5.88 -9.30
C THR A 96 8.77 -6.98 -8.35
N PRO A 97 7.58 -7.59 -8.55
CA PRO A 97 7.17 -8.75 -7.79
C PRO A 97 8.20 -9.88 -7.87
N GLY A 98 8.48 -10.46 -6.70
CA GLY A 98 9.32 -11.61 -6.48
C GLY A 98 8.48 -12.83 -6.14
N ALA A 99 8.89 -13.58 -5.12
CA ALA A 99 8.13 -14.76 -4.67
C ALA A 99 6.81 -14.34 -4.01
N LEU A 100 5.75 -15.11 -4.27
CA LEU A 100 4.47 -15.00 -3.55
C LEU A 100 4.70 -15.29 -2.05
N ILE A 101 4.13 -14.43 -1.21
CA ILE A 101 4.15 -14.52 0.26
C ILE A 101 2.82 -15.11 0.73
N GLU A 102 1.72 -14.52 0.26
CA GLU A 102 0.37 -14.81 0.74
C GLU A 102 -0.63 -14.54 -0.40
N ALA A 103 -1.66 -15.38 -0.48
CA ALA A 103 -2.82 -15.18 -1.34
C ALA A 103 -4.05 -15.16 -0.43
N ILE A 104 -4.85 -14.10 -0.51
CA ILE A 104 -5.99 -13.87 0.38
C ILE A 104 -7.23 -13.67 -0.48
N ASP A 105 -8.33 -14.35 -0.13
CA ASP A 105 -9.62 -14.10 -0.75
C ASP A 105 -10.02 -12.65 -0.56
N ARG A 106 -10.53 -12.04 -1.62
CA ARG A 106 -10.87 -10.63 -1.61
C ARG A 106 -12.15 -10.33 -0.82
N ASP A 107 -12.97 -11.35 -0.60
CA ASP A 107 -14.23 -11.20 0.11
C ASP A 107 -14.04 -10.63 1.52
N GLY A 108 -14.88 -9.66 1.88
CA GLY A 108 -14.83 -8.95 3.15
C GLY A 108 -13.63 -8.01 3.36
N ILE A 109 -12.66 -7.91 2.43
CA ILE A 109 -11.57 -6.94 2.54
C ILE A 109 -12.09 -5.53 2.21
N ARG A 110 -11.87 -4.60 3.15
CA ARG A 110 -12.24 -3.18 2.98
C ARG A 110 -11.02 -2.33 2.66
N LEU A 111 -11.13 -1.51 1.61
CA LEU A 111 -10.15 -0.48 1.29
C LEU A 111 -10.62 0.86 1.85
N HIS A 112 -9.75 1.52 2.60
CA HIS A 112 -9.85 2.92 2.97
C HIS A 112 -8.69 3.67 2.33
N TRP A 113 -8.95 4.86 1.80
CA TRP A 113 -7.88 5.68 1.25
C TRP A 113 -8.17 7.16 1.36
N PHE A 114 -7.11 7.96 1.45
CA PHE A 114 -7.19 9.41 1.43
C PHE A 114 -5.89 10.03 0.90
N ASP A 115 -6.01 11.22 0.33
CA ASP A 115 -4.87 12.01 -0.13
C ASP A 115 -4.48 13.04 0.93
N ALA A 116 -3.26 12.92 1.44
CA ALA A 116 -2.68 13.85 2.39
C ALA A 116 -1.64 14.75 1.71
N LYS A 117 -1.72 16.06 1.99
CA LYS A 117 -0.76 17.06 1.53
C LYS A 117 0.05 17.57 2.72
N GLY A 118 1.37 17.64 2.57
CA GLY A 118 2.26 18.20 3.59
C GLY A 118 3.67 18.40 3.06
N TYR A 119 4.34 19.48 3.46
CA TYR A 119 5.74 19.77 3.12
C TYR A 119 6.07 19.75 1.60
N GLY A 120 5.15 20.24 0.76
CA GLY A 120 5.32 20.23 -0.70
C GLY A 120 5.20 18.84 -1.35
N LEU A 121 4.81 17.82 -0.57
CA LEU A 121 4.56 16.46 -1.02
C LEU A 121 3.06 16.15 -0.95
N SER A 122 2.58 15.36 -1.90
CA SER A 122 1.24 14.75 -1.85
C SER A 122 1.42 13.25 -1.73
N ASN A 123 0.83 12.64 -0.71
CA ASN A 123 0.81 11.21 -0.47
C ASN A 123 -0.62 10.70 -0.53
N ARG A 124 -0.82 9.48 -1.03
CA ARG A 124 -2.02 8.70 -0.78
C ARG A 124 -1.73 7.72 0.33
N VAL A 125 -2.57 7.71 1.34
CA VAL A 125 -2.59 6.64 2.34
C VAL A 125 -3.61 5.61 1.89
N ILE A 126 -3.21 4.35 1.98
CA ILE A 126 -3.97 3.15 1.65
C ILE A 126 -4.06 2.36 2.95
N HIS A 127 -5.26 1.96 3.33
CA HIS A 127 -5.51 1.07 4.45
C HIS A 127 -6.40 -0.09 3.98
N LEU A 128 -5.89 -1.32 4.10
CA LEU A 128 -6.68 -2.53 3.93
C LEU A 128 -7.04 -3.08 5.31
N GLU A 129 -8.33 -3.27 5.54
CA GLU A 129 -8.87 -3.97 6.69
C GLU A 129 -9.30 -5.37 6.27
N PHE A 130 -8.75 -6.39 6.93
CA PHE A 130 -9.01 -7.79 6.65
C PHE A 130 -10.16 -8.32 7.53
N PRO A 131 -10.92 -9.35 7.06
CA PRO A 131 -12.03 -9.93 7.83
C PRO A 131 -11.62 -10.51 9.19
N ASP A 132 -10.36 -10.93 9.32
CA ASP A 132 -9.79 -11.47 10.56
C ASP A 132 -9.35 -10.38 11.56
N GLY A 133 -9.62 -9.11 11.25
CA GLY A 133 -9.25 -7.97 12.07
C GLY A 133 -7.80 -7.52 11.91
N ARG A 134 -7.03 -8.10 10.98
CA ARG A 134 -5.72 -7.55 10.62
C ARG A 134 -5.88 -6.27 9.81
N HIS A 135 -4.84 -5.44 9.85
CA HIS A 135 -4.75 -4.18 9.12
C HIS A 135 -3.43 -4.07 8.37
N LEU A 136 -3.49 -3.47 7.17
CA LEU A 136 -2.31 -3.08 6.40
C LEU A 136 -2.43 -1.60 6.03
N VAL A 137 -1.51 -0.78 6.51
CA VAL A 137 -1.47 0.65 6.17
C VAL A 137 -0.20 0.98 5.41
N SER A 138 -0.36 1.60 4.24
CA SER A 138 0.72 2.03 3.36
C SER A 138 0.54 3.48 2.93
N ALA A 139 1.64 4.18 2.74
CA ALA A 139 1.64 5.53 2.18
C ALA A 139 2.54 5.61 0.95
N THR A 140 2.07 6.30 -0.09
CA THR A 140 2.74 6.36 -1.38
C THR A 140 2.65 7.76 -1.96
N MET A 141 3.74 8.24 -2.55
CA MET A 141 3.82 9.61 -3.07
C MET A 141 3.11 9.73 -4.42
N LEU A 142 2.17 10.67 -4.54
CA LEU A 142 1.41 10.95 -5.76
C LEU A 142 2.18 11.86 -6.74
N LYS A 143 3.02 12.76 -6.22
CA LYS A 143 3.87 13.66 -7.03
C LYS A 143 5.11 14.04 -6.24
N ALA A 144 6.24 13.38 -6.51
CA ALA A 144 7.53 14.00 -6.26
C ALA A 144 7.77 15.04 -7.36
N THR A 145 7.81 16.33 -7.01
CA THR A 145 8.05 17.47 -7.92
C THR A 145 9.35 17.37 -8.72
N LEU A 146 10.26 16.45 -8.39
CA LEU A 146 11.60 16.43 -8.97
C LEU A 146 11.81 15.48 -10.16
N ARG A 147 11.08 14.37 -10.30
CA ARG A 147 11.07 13.52 -11.52
C ARG A 147 9.80 12.67 -11.49
N ARG A 148 9.03 12.59 -12.58
CA ARG A 148 7.94 11.61 -12.73
C ARG A 148 8.53 10.21 -12.52
N LYS A 149 8.40 9.66 -11.31
CA LYS A 149 8.70 8.26 -11.06
C LYS A 149 7.58 7.44 -11.70
N PRO A 150 7.88 6.34 -12.40
CA PRO A 150 6.87 5.55 -13.12
C PRO A 150 5.84 4.84 -12.22
N TYR A 151 6.00 4.94 -10.89
CA TYR A 151 5.16 4.33 -9.86
C TYR A 151 4.08 5.27 -9.28
N ASN A 152 4.05 6.53 -9.72
CA ASN A 152 3.15 7.54 -9.17
C ASN A 152 1.66 7.27 -9.44
N ASP A 153 1.35 6.43 -10.44
CA ASP A 153 -0.03 6.12 -10.84
C ASP A 153 -0.58 4.83 -10.19
N GLU A 154 0.29 4.00 -9.61
CA GLU A 154 -0.09 2.74 -8.94
C GLU A 154 -1.13 2.88 -7.82
N PRO A 155 -1.12 3.94 -6.99
CA PRO A 155 -2.12 4.12 -5.94
C PRO A 155 -3.53 4.39 -6.51
N PHE A 156 -3.61 4.92 -7.74
CA PHE A 156 -4.89 5.10 -8.43
C PHE A 156 -5.41 3.76 -8.95
N LEU A 157 -4.53 2.91 -9.47
CA LEU A 157 -4.91 1.57 -9.94
C LEU A 157 -5.48 0.70 -8.82
N LEU A 158 -4.94 0.80 -7.60
CA LEU A 158 -5.50 0.08 -6.45
C LEU A 158 -6.92 0.54 -6.12
N VAL A 159 -7.15 1.86 -6.08
CA VAL A 159 -8.46 2.44 -5.81
C VAL A 159 -9.47 2.08 -6.90
N GLU A 160 -9.06 2.15 -8.17
CA GLU A 160 -9.88 1.73 -9.31
C GLU A 160 -10.24 0.25 -9.24
N ALA A 161 -9.27 -0.62 -8.89
CA ALA A 161 -9.53 -2.05 -8.75
C ALA A 161 -10.56 -2.35 -7.65
N PHE A 162 -10.56 -1.60 -6.55
CA PHE A 162 -11.57 -1.68 -5.47
C PHE A 162 -12.87 -0.93 -5.74
N GLY A 163 -13.07 -0.38 -6.94
CA GLY A 163 -14.29 0.30 -7.33
C GLY A 163 -14.51 1.65 -6.63
N ASN A 164 -13.44 2.31 -6.21
CA ASN A 164 -13.45 3.60 -5.52
C ASN A 164 -14.27 3.65 -4.21
N THR A 165 -14.46 2.49 -3.57
CA THR A 165 -15.13 2.38 -2.27
C THR A 165 -14.17 2.83 -1.15
N GLY A 166 -14.68 3.56 -0.15
CA GLY A 166 -13.91 3.97 1.04
C GLY A 166 -13.06 5.23 0.90
N ALA A 167 -13.37 6.12 -0.03
CA ALA A 167 -12.71 7.42 -0.16
C ALA A 167 -13.06 8.35 1.02
N GLU A 168 -12.04 8.78 1.77
CA GLU A 168 -12.15 9.90 2.70
C GLU A 168 -11.24 11.04 2.22
N VAL A 169 -11.71 12.28 2.30
CA VAL A 169 -10.86 13.46 2.02
C VAL A 169 -10.36 13.99 3.35
N VAL A 170 -9.11 13.72 3.70
CA VAL A 170 -8.47 14.29 4.88
C VAL A 170 -7.52 15.40 4.45
N THR A 171 -7.95 16.64 4.64
CA THR A 171 -7.06 17.80 4.49
C THR A 171 -6.24 17.90 5.77
N ALA A 172 -4.94 17.58 5.70
CA ALA A 172 -4.02 17.90 6.79
C ALA A 172 -3.77 19.42 6.80
N GLU A 173 -4.74 20.18 7.29
CA GLU A 173 -4.49 21.57 7.68
C GLU A 173 -3.74 21.54 9.01
N ARG A 174 -2.50 22.06 9.01
CA ARG A 174 -1.81 22.35 10.26
C ARG A 174 -2.37 23.67 10.80
N SER A 175 -3.00 23.61 11.97
CA SER A 175 -2.88 24.64 13.00
C SER A 175 -1.46 24.70 13.57
#